data_AF-A0A9P4IGU6-F1
#
_entry.id   AF-A0A9P4IGU6-F1
#
_cell.length_a   1.000
_cell.length_b   1.000
_cell.length_c   1.000
_cell.angle_alpha   90.00
_cell.angle_beta   90.00
_cell.angle_gamma   90.00
#
_symmetry.space_group_name_H-M   'P 1'
#
loop_
_entity.id
_entity.type
_entity.pdbx_description
1 polymer ?
#
loop_
_entity_poly.entity_id
_entity_poly.type
_entity_poly.pdbx_seq_one_letter_code
_entity_poly.pdbx_strand_id
1 'polypeptide(L)'
;MSHKRIISVNSSDISDPARHKAARQMPPAAEEPTADQLKVEVAQLNEYIDEVHNFIDSLHVASKAPPAIQERLNKRAGAASKLEKSIRANIDLVSSKFDDLVLDAKHTGVTCDDISEAMLPYVDQISQLSRLQDPEALRLAQELLLDLADNTTSGIGDGMAACGYGDRPSDPKCDELLYNILEKRADVFDMENEAVQQAKKRIEDQKRKLENYGIEPWFPRSLDLLREFEYSY
;
A
#
# COMPACT_ATOMS: atom_id res chain seq x y z
N MET A 1 0.64 -67.88 15.21
CA MET A 1 1.06 -68.51 16.49
C MET A 1 1.50 -67.39 17.44
N SER A 2 0.61 -66.64 18.08
CA SER A 2 0.07 -66.87 19.44
C SER A 2 1.01 -67.60 20.38
N HIS A 3 1.78 -66.87 21.19
CA HIS A 3 2.31 -67.33 22.48
C HIS A 3 2.09 -66.24 23.53
N LYS A 4 1.06 -66.48 24.35
CA LYS A 4 0.74 -65.78 25.59
C LYS A 4 1.88 -65.96 26.59
N ARG A 5 2.42 -64.87 27.15
CA ARG A 5 3.14 -64.93 28.44
C ARG A 5 2.15 -64.68 29.57
N ILE A 6 1.88 -65.76 30.29
CA ILE A 6 1.28 -65.77 31.62
C ILE A 6 2.39 -65.37 32.59
N ILE A 7 2.20 -64.29 33.35
CA ILE A 7 2.99 -64.05 34.56
C ILE A 7 2.02 -64.02 35.73
N SER A 8 2.39 -64.85 36.69
CA SER A 8 1.70 -65.21 37.92
C SER A 8 1.30 -63.99 38.75
N VAL A 9 0.05 -64.00 39.19
CA VAL A 9 -0.43 -63.19 40.30
C VAL A 9 0.25 -63.72 41.56
N ASN A 10 0.95 -62.85 42.29
CA ASN A 10 1.35 -63.13 43.67
C ASN A 10 0.55 -62.18 44.56
N SER A 11 -0.42 -62.76 45.27
CA SER A 11 -1.20 -62.13 46.32
C SER A 11 -0.52 -62.36 47.66
N SER A 12 -0.17 -61.28 48.35
CA SER A 12 -0.10 -61.21 49.81
C SER A 12 0.16 -59.74 50.16
N ASP A 13 -0.88 -59.00 50.53
CA ASP A 13 -1.19 -58.70 51.93
C ASP A 13 -0.06 -57.92 52.62
N ILE A 14 -0.15 -56.59 52.58
CA ILE A 14 0.08 -55.74 53.76
C ILE A 14 -0.92 -54.59 53.71
N SER A 15 -1.98 -54.75 54.50
CA SER A 15 -2.95 -53.72 54.86
C SER A 15 -2.27 -52.62 55.68
N ASP A 16 -2.12 -51.44 55.11
CA ASP A 16 -1.71 -50.24 55.83
C ASP A 16 -2.91 -49.26 55.91
N PRO A 17 -3.59 -49.11 57.06
CA PRO A 17 -4.81 -48.32 57.17
C PRO A 17 -4.55 -46.81 57.32
N ALA A 18 -3.33 -46.31 57.14
CA ALA A 18 -2.96 -44.92 57.41
C ALA A 18 -2.64 -44.07 56.17
N ARG A 19 -3.08 -44.46 54.96
CA ARG A 19 -3.06 -43.54 53.81
C ARG A 19 -4.17 -42.51 53.94
N HIS A 20 -3.84 -41.39 54.61
CA HIS A 20 -4.59 -40.14 54.53
C HIS A 20 -5.03 -39.91 53.08
N LYS A 21 -6.34 -39.89 52.86
CA LYS A 21 -6.95 -39.30 51.67
C LYS A 21 -6.54 -37.83 51.64
N ALA A 22 -5.39 -37.53 51.03
CA ALA A 22 -5.16 -36.22 50.48
C ALA A 22 -6.22 -36.06 49.40
N ALA A 23 -7.33 -35.42 49.77
CA ALA A 23 -8.28 -34.91 48.81
C ALA A 23 -7.45 -34.11 47.80
N ARG A 24 -7.35 -34.59 46.56
CA ARG A 24 -6.99 -33.74 45.44
C ARG A 24 -8.05 -32.65 45.46
N GLN A 25 -7.73 -31.49 46.06
CA GLN A 25 -8.48 -30.28 45.81
C GLN A 25 -8.43 -30.13 44.29
N MET A 26 -9.58 -30.34 43.66
CA MET A 26 -9.74 -29.92 42.28
C MET A 26 -9.39 -28.43 42.27
N PRO A 27 -8.58 -27.96 41.30
CA PRO A 27 -8.41 -26.53 41.13
C PRO A 27 -9.82 -25.92 41.05
N PRO A 28 -10.08 -24.79 41.73
CA PRO A 28 -11.37 -24.14 41.63
C PRO A 28 -11.72 -23.98 40.16
N ALA A 29 -12.95 -24.35 39.78
CA ALA A 29 -13.45 -24.12 38.44
C ALA A 29 -13.20 -22.64 38.12
N ALA A 30 -12.48 -22.35 37.03
CA ALA A 30 -12.19 -20.98 36.64
C ALA A 30 -13.52 -20.22 36.60
N GLU A 31 -13.65 -19.20 37.46
CA GLU A 31 -14.82 -18.33 37.44
C GLU A 31 -14.94 -17.75 36.03
N GLU A 32 -16.10 -17.93 35.39
CA GLU A 32 -16.33 -17.34 34.07
C GLU A 32 -16.22 -15.81 34.20
N PRO A 33 -15.50 -15.16 33.27
CA PRO A 33 -15.27 -13.73 33.35
C PRO A 33 -16.61 -12.99 33.33
N THR A 34 -16.73 -11.99 34.19
CA THR A 34 -17.94 -11.17 34.25
C THR A 34 -18.08 -10.33 32.98
N ALA A 35 -19.31 -9.91 32.66
CA ALA A 35 -19.56 -9.06 31.49
C ALA A 35 -18.73 -7.76 31.50
N ASP A 36 -18.42 -7.22 32.68
CA ASP A 36 -17.60 -6.00 32.80
C ASP A 36 -16.11 -6.29 32.60
N GLN A 37 -15.62 -7.45 33.04
CA GLN A 37 -14.25 -7.90 32.73
C GLN A 37 -14.08 -8.10 31.22
N LEU A 38 -15.06 -8.73 30.55
CA LEU A 38 -15.03 -8.89 29.09
C LEU A 38 -15.06 -7.55 28.33
N LYS A 39 -15.81 -6.56 28.82
CA LYS A 39 -15.80 -5.20 28.21
C LYS A 39 -14.44 -4.52 28.33
N VAL A 40 -13.80 -4.63 29.50
CA VAL A 40 -12.46 -4.08 29.73
C VAL A 40 -11.44 -4.78 28.83
N GLU A 41 -11.50 -6.09 28.72
CA GLU A 41 -10.62 -6.87 27.84
C GLU A 41 -10.81 -6.51 26.37
N VAL A 42 -12.06 -6.40 25.90
CA VAL A 42 -12.37 -5.95 24.53
C VAL A 42 -11.82 -4.54 24.26
N ALA A 43 -11.91 -3.62 25.23
CA ALA A 43 -11.35 -2.28 25.09
C ALA A 43 -9.81 -2.31 24.96
N GLN A 44 -9.13 -3.11 25.79
CA GLN A 44 -7.67 -3.28 25.72
C GLN A 44 -7.23 -3.93 24.40
N LEU A 45 -7.96 -4.94 23.92
CA LEU A 45 -7.68 -5.57 22.64
C LEU A 45 -7.85 -4.60 21.47
N ASN A 46 -8.87 -3.75 21.51
CA ASN A 46 -9.06 -2.72 20.48
C ASN A 46 -7.93 -1.69 20.50
N GLU A 47 -7.47 -1.26 21.68
CA GLU A 47 -6.32 -0.35 21.82
C GLU A 47 -5.05 -0.96 21.24
N TYR A 48 -4.77 -2.23 21.53
CA TYR A 48 -3.63 -2.95 20.97
C TYR A 48 -3.72 -3.09 19.45
N ILE A 49 -4.91 -3.38 18.92
CA ILE A 49 -5.14 -3.45 17.46
C ILE A 49 -4.84 -2.10 16.81
N ASP A 50 -5.27 -0.99 17.43
CA ASP A 50 -5.00 0.35 16.91
C ASP A 50 -3.51 0.70 16.95
N GLU A 51 -2.80 0.32 18.01
CA GLU A 51 -1.34 0.47 18.09
C GLU A 51 -0.63 -0.29 16.97
N VAL A 52 -0.99 -1.56 16.75
CA VAL A 52 -0.43 -2.38 15.66
C VAL A 52 -0.72 -1.77 14.29
N HIS A 53 -1.94 -1.30 14.06
CA HIS A 53 -2.29 -0.65 12.80
C HIS A 53 -1.49 0.66 12.60
N ASN A 54 -1.30 1.47 13.63
CA ASN A 54 -0.49 2.68 13.57
C ASN A 54 1.00 2.36 13.30
N PHE A 55 1.50 1.27 13.87
CA PHE A 55 2.84 0.79 13.58
C PHE A 55 3.00 0.38 12.12
N ILE A 56 2.01 -0.34 11.55
CA ILE A 56 1.99 -0.69 10.12
C ILE A 56 1.99 0.57 9.24
N ASP A 57 1.17 1.57 9.60
CA ASP A 57 1.13 2.87 8.89
C ASP A 57 2.49 3.57 8.94
N SER A 58 3.18 3.56 10.10
CA SER A 58 4.49 4.21 10.30
C SER A 58 5.63 3.55 9.52
N LEU A 59 5.50 2.27 9.22
CA LEU A 59 6.48 1.54 8.41
C LEU A 59 6.22 1.69 6.90
N HIS A 60 5.12 2.33 6.51
CA HIS A 60 4.72 2.48 5.11
C HIS A 60 4.56 1.14 4.35
N VAL A 61 4.08 0.11 5.05
CA VAL A 61 3.91 -1.25 4.51
C VAL A 61 2.45 -1.71 4.45
N ALA A 62 1.49 -0.79 4.54
CA ALA A 62 0.06 -1.12 4.54
C ALA A 62 -0.36 -1.95 3.32
N SER A 63 0.16 -1.62 2.12
CA SER A 63 -0.10 -2.34 0.87
C SER A 63 0.50 -3.75 0.80
N LYS A 64 1.42 -4.09 1.73
CA LYS A 64 2.04 -5.41 1.85
C LYS A 64 1.41 -6.27 2.95
N ALA A 65 0.49 -5.72 3.74
CA ALA A 65 -0.21 -6.47 4.77
C ALA A 65 -1.14 -7.54 4.16
N PRO A 66 -1.48 -8.62 4.88
CA PRO A 66 -2.50 -9.58 4.43
C PRO A 66 -3.85 -8.91 4.10
N PRO A 67 -4.66 -9.46 3.15
CA PRO A 67 -5.90 -8.82 2.70
C PRO A 67 -6.88 -8.46 3.82
N ALA A 68 -7.02 -9.32 4.83
CA ALA A 68 -7.88 -9.06 5.99
C ALA A 68 -7.42 -7.85 6.83
N ILE A 69 -6.11 -7.58 6.89
CA ILE A 69 -5.57 -6.40 7.56
C ILE A 69 -5.75 -5.16 6.68
N GLN A 70 -5.49 -5.27 5.37
CA GLN A 70 -5.72 -4.17 4.43
C GLN A 70 -7.17 -3.70 4.46
N GLU A 71 -8.14 -4.62 4.47
CA GLU A 71 -9.56 -4.28 4.56
C GLU A 71 -9.88 -3.48 5.84
N ARG A 72 -9.28 -3.88 6.98
CA ARG A 72 -9.43 -3.15 8.24
C ARG A 72 -8.79 -1.77 8.18
N LEU A 73 -7.59 -1.66 7.63
CA LEU A 73 -6.90 -0.39 7.47
C LEU A 73 -7.70 0.59 6.60
N ASN A 74 -8.25 0.09 5.48
CA ASN A 74 -9.03 0.87 4.52
C ASN A 74 -10.38 1.37 5.07
N LYS A 75 -10.89 0.75 6.15
CA LYS A 75 -12.13 1.15 6.83
C LYS A 75 -11.91 2.20 7.94
N ARG A 76 -10.65 2.51 8.29
CA ARG A 76 -10.33 3.47 9.36
C ARG A 76 -10.57 4.90 8.88
N ALA A 77 -10.88 5.79 9.83
CA ALA A 77 -10.91 7.22 9.55
C ALA A 77 -9.55 7.71 9.03
N GLY A 78 -9.56 8.47 7.94
CA GLY A 78 -8.35 8.97 7.30
C GLY A 78 -7.51 7.91 6.58
N ALA A 79 -8.09 6.75 6.26
CA ALA A 79 -7.40 5.68 5.54
C ALA A 79 -6.78 6.16 4.22
N ALA A 80 -7.48 7.00 3.45
CA ALA A 80 -6.95 7.52 2.19
C ALA A 80 -5.69 8.36 2.39
N SER A 81 -5.68 9.28 3.36
CA SER A 81 -4.50 10.09 3.68
C SER A 81 -3.33 9.25 4.18
N LYS A 82 -3.59 8.22 4.99
CA LYS A 82 -2.54 7.32 5.49
C LYS A 82 -1.93 6.48 4.38
N LEU A 83 -2.77 5.94 3.50
CA LEU A 83 -2.32 5.18 2.34
C LEU A 83 -1.55 6.06 1.36
N GLU A 84 -2.04 7.27 1.09
CA GLU A 84 -1.34 8.25 0.24
C GLU A 84 0.06 8.56 0.78
N LYS A 85 0.20 8.92 2.05
CA LYS A 85 1.51 9.17 2.68
C LYS A 85 2.44 7.96 2.59
N SER A 86 1.89 6.76 2.80
CA SER A 86 2.64 5.51 2.68
C SER A 86 3.15 5.28 1.26
N ILE A 87 2.32 5.54 0.23
CA ILE A 87 2.74 5.36 -1.15
C ILE A 87 3.78 6.42 -1.52
N ARG A 88 3.55 7.68 -1.17
CA ARG A 88 4.49 8.79 -1.43
C ARG A 88 5.87 8.53 -0.85
N ALA A 89 5.95 8.17 0.44
CA ALA A 89 7.22 7.85 1.10
C ALA A 89 7.98 6.71 0.40
N ASN A 90 7.26 5.72 -0.15
CA ASN A 90 7.88 4.65 -0.89
C ASN A 90 8.32 5.06 -2.31
N ILE A 91 7.56 5.90 -3.01
CA ILE A 91 7.96 6.50 -4.30
C ILE A 91 9.24 7.30 -4.09
N ASP A 92 9.28 8.18 -3.10
CA ASP A 92 10.46 9.01 -2.78
C ASP A 92 11.68 8.15 -2.44
N LEU A 93 11.49 7.08 -1.68
CA LEU A 93 12.56 6.12 -1.35
C LEU A 93 13.08 5.37 -2.57
N VAL A 94 12.23 5.03 -3.53
CA VAL A 94 12.68 4.39 -4.78
C VAL A 94 13.37 5.41 -5.67
N SER A 95 12.77 6.58 -5.88
CA SER A 95 13.32 7.67 -6.69
C SER A 95 14.73 8.06 -6.24
N SER A 96 14.92 8.29 -4.93
CA SER A 96 16.23 8.64 -4.36
C SER A 96 17.32 7.57 -4.54
N LYS A 97 16.95 6.29 -4.68
CA LYS A 97 17.92 5.23 -5.01
C LYS A 97 18.39 5.30 -6.46
N PHE A 98 17.57 5.86 -7.33
CA PHE A 98 17.89 6.02 -8.75
C PHE A 98 18.66 7.31 -9.03
N ASP A 99 18.50 8.37 -8.22
CA ASP A 99 19.16 9.66 -8.45
C ASP A 99 20.67 9.52 -8.72
N ASP A 100 21.41 8.85 -7.82
CA ASP A 100 22.86 8.64 -7.99
C ASP A 100 23.19 7.73 -9.20
N LEU A 101 22.32 6.77 -9.50
CA LEU A 101 22.54 5.80 -10.58
C LEU A 101 22.36 6.44 -11.96
N VAL A 102 21.35 7.31 -12.09
CA VAL A 102 20.98 7.99 -13.34
C VAL A 102 21.96 9.12 -13.64
N LEU A 103 22.44 9.84 -12.61
CA LEU A 103 23.53 10.80 -12.76
C LEU A 103 24.80 10.16 -13.36
N ASP A 104 25.03 8.88 -13.05
CA ASP A 104 26.14 8.09 -13.58
C ASP A 104 25.72 7.07 -14.65
N ALA A 105 24.63 7.34 -15.39
CA ALA A 105 24.04 6.45 -16.39
C ALA A 105 25.05 5.86 -17.39
N LYS A 106 26.12 6.59 -17.72
CA LYS A 106 27.19 6.12 -18.63
C LYS A 106 27.94 4.91 -18.09
N HIS A 107 28.08 4.77 -16.78
CA HIS A 107 28.78 3.66 -16.14
C HIS A 107 27.81 2.63 -15.55
N THR A 108 26.68 3.07 -15.01
CA THR A 108 25.68 2.19 -14.39
C THR A 108 24.79 1.50 -15.43
N GLY A 109 24.61 2.14 -16.60
CA GLY A 109 23.63 1.72 -17.61
C GLY A 109 22.17 1.95 -17.20
N VAL A 110 21.93 2.59 -16.05
CA VAL A 110 20.61 2.87 -15.51
C VAL A 110 20.06 4.15 -16.12
N THR A 111 18.80 4.10 -16.56
CA THR A 111 18.13 5.14 -17.33
C THR A 111 16.73 5.41 -16.79
N CYS A 112 16.05 6.41 -17.35
CA CYS A 112 14.65 6.71 -17.00
C CYS A 112 13.67 5.57 -17.35
N ASP A 113 14.03 4.67 -18.27
CA ASP A 113 13.23 3.47 -18.57
C ASP A 113 13.23 2.53 -17.35
N ASP A 114 14.37 2.36 -16.68
CA ASP A 114 14.49 1.54 -15.46
C ASP A 114 13.71 2.15 -14.28
N ILE A 115 13.70 3.49 -14.17
CA ILE A 115 12.88 4.19 -13.17
C ILE A 115 11.40 3.95 -13.47
N SER A 116 10.98 4.07 -14.74
CA SER A 116 9.60 3.80 -15.17
C SER A 116 9.17 2.38 -14.79
N GLU A 117 10.00 1.37 -15.04
CA GLU A 117 9.72 -0.01 -14.63
C GLU A 117 9.60 -0.14 -13.10
N ALA A 118 10.51 0.46 -12.34
CA ALA A 118 10.50 0.41 -10.89
C ALA A 118 9.26 1.09 -10.27
N MET A 119 8.61 2.01 -10.99
CA MET A 119 7.42 2.71 -10.51
C MET A 119 6.11 1.94 -10.70
N LEU A 120 6.09 0.89 -11.53
CA LEU A 120 4.89 0.09 -11.82
C LEU A 120 4.10 -0.37 -10.58
N PRO A 121 4.72 -0.89 -9.50
CA PRO A 121 3.98 -1.36 -8.33
C PRO A 121 3.21 -0.25 -7.59
N TYR A 122 3.60 1.02 -7.79
CA TYR A 122 2.92 2.15 -7.16
C TYR A 122 1.70 2.59 -7.96
N VAL A 123 1.67 2.37 -9.27
CA VAL A 123 0.48 2.58 -10.09
C VAL A 123 -0.69 1.73 -9.59
N ASP A 124 -0.42 0.46 -9.28
CA ASP A 124 -1.43 -0.45 -8.72
C ASP A 124 -1.92 0.02 -7.34
N GLN A 125 -1.01 0.53 -6.49
CA GLN A 125 -1.36 1.06 -5.17
C GLN A 125 -2.18 2.37 -5.27
N ILE A 126 -1.86 3.24 -6.22
CA ILE A 126 -2.65 4.46 -6.51
C ILE A 126 -4.03 4.06 -7.05
N SER A 127 -4.13 2.98 -7.84
CA SER A 127 -5.41 2.43 -8.28
C SER A 127 -6.25 1.90 -7.10
N GLN A 128 -5.62 1.35 -6.06
CA GLN A 128 -6.33 0.96 -4.83
C GLN A 128 -6.80 2.19 -4.05
N LEU A 129 -5.93 3.19 -3.90
CA LEU A 129 -6.26 4.46 -3.25
C LEU A 129 -7.49 5.10 -3.90
N SER A 130 -7.54 5.17 -5.24
CA SER A 130 -8.66 5.79 -5.97
C SER A 130 -10.00 5.03 -5.85
N ARG A 131 -10.02 3.83 -5.27
CA ARG A 131 -11.23 3.02 -5.02
C ARG A 131 -11.75 3.12 -3.59
N LEU A 132 -11.04 3.81 -2.70
CA LEU A 132 -11.52 4.01 -1.33
C LEU A 132 -12.78 4.87 -1.33
N GLN A 133 -13.70 4.59 -0.40
CA GLN A 133 -14.95 5.35 -0.21
C GLN A 133 -14.73 6.69 0.53
N ASP A 134 -13.48 7.17 0.57
CA ASP A 134 -13.11 8.43 1.19
C ASP A 134 -13.29 9.57 0.17
N PRO A 135 -13.97 10.69 0.51
CA PRO A 135 -14.17 11.81 -0.41
C PRO A 135 -12.86 12.38 -1.00
N GLU A 136 -11.76 12.30 -0.26
CA GLU A 136 -10.45 12.81 -0.70
C GLU A 136 -9.66 11.80 -1.54
N ALA A 137 -10.09 10.53 -1.61
CA ALA A 137 -9.35 9.45 -2.24
C ALA A 137 -8.96 9.74 -3.69
N LEU A 138 -9.91 10.22 -4.49
CA LEU A 138 -9.67 10.53 -5.91
C LEU A 138 -8.72 11.71 -6.09
N ARG A 139 -8.82 12.73 -5.23
CA ARG A 139 -7.92 13.90 -5.26
C ARG A 139 -6.50 13.50 -4.91
N LEU A 140 -6.33 12.77 -3.81
CA LEU A 140 -5.05 12.25 -3.36
C LEU A 140 -4.42 11.31 -4.38
N ALA A 141 -5.21 10.42 -5.00
CA ALA A 141 -4.73 9.53 -6.05
C ALA A 141 -4.25 10.28 -7.29
N GLN A 142 -4.98 11.32 -7.73
CA GLN A 142 -4.54 12.17 -8.84
C GLN A 142 -3.21 12.85 -8.54
N GLU A 143 -3.09 13.50 -7.39
CA GLU A 143 -1.88 14.22 -6.99
C GLU A 143 -0.66 13.27 -6.96
N LEU A 144 -0.83 12.12 -6.32
CA LEU A 144 0.20 11.10 -6.19
C LEU A 144 0.62 10.51 -7.55
N LEU A 145 -0.30 10.39 -8.51
CA LEU A 145 0.01 9.91 -9.86
C LEU A 145 0.79 10.93 -10.67
N LEU A 146 0.50 12.23 -10.50
CA LEU A 146 1.28 13.31 -11.09
C LEU A 146 2.68 13.41 -10.45
N ASP A 147 2.79 13.13 -9.16
CA ASP A 147 4.08 13.09 -8.48
C ASP A 147 4.91 11.88 -8.92
N LEU A 148 4.30 10.70 -9.07
CA LEU A 148 4.93 9.54 -9.67
C LEU A 148 5.44 9.88 -11.08
N ALA A 149 4.63 10.60 -11.85
CA ALA A 149 5.00 11.05 -13.17
C ALA A 149 6.24 11.92 -13.20
N ASP A 150 6.31 12.92 -12.33
CA ASP A 150 7.49 13.76 -12.21
C ASP A 150 8.74 12.94 -11.83
N ASN A 151 8.61 11.98 -10.91
CA ASN A 151 9.71 11.12 -10.50
C ASN A 151 10.25 10.22 -11.63
N THR A 152 9.39 9.68 -12.50
CA THR A 152 9.82 8.84 -13.64
C THR A 152 10.62 9.61 -14.70
N THR A 153 10.66 10.94 -14.60
CA THR A 153 11.40 11.83 -15.52
C THR A 153 12.61 12.47 -14.85
N SER A 154 12.91 12.10 -13.60
CA SER A 154 14.12 12.54 -12.90
C SER A 154 15.36 12.11 -13.70
N GLY A 155 16.32 13.02 -13.84
CA GLY A 155 17.59 12.76 -14.54
C GLY A 155 17.60 12.96 -16.06
N ILE A 156 16.45 13.16 -16.72
CA ILE A 156 16.39 13.44 -18.17
C ILE A 156 17.21 14.69 -18.55
N GLY A 157 17.32 15.65 -17.63
CA GLY A 157 18.11 16.87 -17.80
C GLY A 157 19.63 16.67 -17.84
N ASP A 158 20.13 15.54 -17.33
CA ASP A 158 21.56 15.31 -17.10
C ASP A 158 22.30 14.70 -18.31
N GLY A 159 21.58 14.45 -19.39
CA GLY A 159 22.10 14.11 -20.71
C GLY A 159 21.40 12.93 -21.37
N MET A 160 21.68 12.73 -22.67
CA MET A 160 21.03 11.66 -23.45
C MET A 160 21.23 10.25 -22.88
N ALA A 161 22.33 9.99 -22.15
CA ALA A 161 22.59 8.69 -21.55
C ALA A 161 21.58 8.33 -20.45
N ALA A 162 21.06 9.32 -19.73
CA ALA A 162 20.07 9.12 -18.67
C ALA A 162 18.65 8.89 -19.21
N CYS A 163 18.36 9.36 -20.43
CA CYS A 163 17.02 9.36 -21.01
C CYS A 163 16.50 7.96 -21.35
N GLY A 164 17.38 6.99 -21.61
CA GLY A 164 17.00 5.66 -22.06
C GLY A 164 16.63 5.60 -23.55
N TYR A 165 15.85 4.58 -23.89
CA TYR A 165 15.36 4.27 -25.23
C TYR A 165 13.89 4.64 -25.43
N GLY A 166 13.23 5.13 -24.38
CA GLY A 166 11.81 5.47 -24.40
C GLY A 166 10.90 4.26 -24.20
N ASP A 167 11.44 3.12 -23.74
CA ASP A 167 10.64 1.97 -23.34
C ASP A 167 10.20 2.16 -21.88
N ARG A 168 9.10 2.90 -21.71
CA ARG A 168 8.61 3.36 -20.41
C ARG A 168 7.36 2.57 -20.01
N PRO A 169 7.48 1.38 -19.38
CA PRO A 169 6.35 0.49 -19.18
C PRO A 169 5.29 1.00 -18.19
N SER A 170 5.60 1.96 -17.32
CA SER A 170 4.60 2.62 -16.46
C SER A 170 3.59 3.45 -17.25
N ASP A 171 4.01 3.94 -18.40
CA ASP A 171 3.39 5.09 -19.05
C ASP A 171 1.93 4.83 -19.46
N PRO A 172 1.61 3.75 -20.20
CA PRO A 172 0.23 3.47 -20.59
C PRO A 172 -0.70 3.25 -19.40
N LYS A 173 -0.21 2.61 -18.32
CA LYS A 173 -1.00 2.31 -17.13
C LYS A 173 -1.31 3.56 -16.33
N CYS A 174 -0.36 4.49 -16.24
CA CYS A 174 -0.56 5.77 -15.58
C CYS A 174 -1.55 6.63 -16.35
N ASP A 175 -1.49 6.69 -17.68
CA ASP A 175 -2.48 7.45 -18.46
C ASP A 175 -3.87 6.88 -18.31
N GLU A 176 -4.01 5.55 -18.40
CA GLU A 176 -5.29 4.89 -18.18
C GLU A 176 -5.84 5.20 -16.78
N LEU A 177 -5.01 5.11 -15.74
CA LEU A 177 -5.43 5.39 -14.39
C LEU A 177 -5.79 6.86 -14.18
N LEU A 178 -5.00 7.79 -14.73
CA LEU A 178 -5.25 9.22 -14.60
C LEU A 178 -6.53 9.60 -15.32
N TYR A 179 -6.74 9.11 -16.55
CA TYR A 179 -7.98 9.28 -17.30
C TYR A 179 -9.19 8.83 -16.47
N ASN A 180 -9.14 7.62 -15.92
CA ASN A 180 -10.23 7.07 -15.09
C ASN A 180 -10.49 7.89 -13.81
N ILE A 181 -9.44 8.45 -13.20
CA ILE A 181 -9.57 9.33 -12.03
C ILE A 181 -10.21 10.65 -12.43
N LEU A 182 -9.74 11.27 -13.51
CA LEU A 182 -10.25 12.54 -14.03
C LEU A 182 -11.72 12.42 -14.45
N GLU A 183 -12.08 11.34 -15.15
CA GLU A 183 -13.47 11.06 -15.54
C GLU A 183 -14.39 10.94 -14.31
N LYS A 184 -13.99 10.19 -13.28
CA LYS A 184 -14.78 10.06 -12.03
C LYS A 184 -14.89 11.37 -11.25
N ARG A 185 -13.92 12.27 -11.43
CA ARG A 185 -13.92 13.58 -10.80
C ARG A 185 -14.64 14.64 -11.64
N ALA A 186 -15.00 14.35 -12.89
CA ALA A 186 -15.68 15.25 -13.82
C ALA A 186 -16.89 15.95 -13.18
N ASP A 187 -17.76 15.18 -12.51
CA ASP A 187 -18.98 15.68 -11.88
C ASP A 187 -18.74 16.60 -10.67
N VAL A 188 -17.51 16.61 -10.14
CA VAL A 188 -17.09 17.39 -8.96
C VAL A 188 -16.22 18.59 -9.36
N PHE A 189 -15.81 18.69 -10.63
CA PHE A 189 -15.02 19.82 -11.12
C PHE A 189 -15.92 21.01 -11.40
N ASP A 190 -15.76 22.08 -10.61
CA ASP A 190 -16.20 23.42 -11.01
C ASP A 190 -15.19 24.01 -12.01
N MET A 191 -15.63 24.85 -12.96
CA MET A 191 -14.77 25.34 -14.06
C MET A 191 -13.60 26.21 -13.60
N GLU A 192 -13.70 26.79 -12.41
CA GLU A 192 -12.63 27.57 -11.77
C GLU A 192 -11.64 26.69 -10.99
N ASN A 193 -11.71 25.36 -11.16
CA ASN A 193 -10.88 24.43 -10.39
C ASN A 193 -9.41 24.53 -10.80
N GLU A 194 -8.69 25.32 -10.01
CA GLU A 194 -7.25 25.51 -10.08
C GLU A 194 -6.49 24.18 -10.19
N ALA A 195 -6.98 23.10 -9.57
CA ALA A 195 -6.33 21.80 -9.61
C ALA A 195 -6.35 21.15 -11.02
N VAL A 196 -7.39 21.39 -11.82
CA VAL A 196 -7.47 20.89 -13.21
C VAL A 196 -6.44 21.62 -14.08
N GLN A 197 -6.37 22.94 -13.94
CA GLN A 197 -5.41 23.78 -14.68
C GLN A 197 -3.97 23.45 -14.27
N GLN A 198 -3.71 23.25 -12.98
CA GLN A 198 -2.40 22.83 -12.49
C GLN A 198 -2.03 21.44 -13.02
N ALA A 199 -2.97 20.47 -13.03
CA ALA A 199 -2.72 19.13 -13.57
C ALA A 199 -2.40 19.17 -15.07
N LYS A 200 -3.21 19.89 -15.87
CA LYS A 200 -2.98 20.10 -17.30
C LYS A 200 -1.59 20.70 -17.55
N LYS A 201 -1.26 21.78 -16.84
CA LYS A 201 0.05 22.44 -16.96
C LYS A 201 1.21 21.49 -16.64
N ARG A 202 1.11 20.71 -15.54
CA ARG A 202 2.14 19.73 -15.18
C ARG A 202 2.34 18.69 -16.28
N ILE A 203 1.24 18.15 -16.84
CA ILE A 203 1.29 17.18 -17.93
C ILE A 203 1.90 17.78 -19.20
N GLU A 204 1.52 19.00 -19.57
CA GLU A 204 2.06 19.70 -20.74
C GLU A 204 3.56 20.02 -20.59
N ASP A 205 3.97 20.44 -19.40
CA ASP A 205 5.37 20.68 -19.08
C ASP A 205 6.19 19.39 -19.17
N GLN A 206 5.65 18.28 -18.66
CA GLN A 206 6.30 16.97 -18.77
C GLN A 206 6.38 16.48 -20.21
N LYS A 207 5.29 16.60 -20.98
CA LYS A 207 5.27 16.31 -22.40
C LYS A 207 6.39 17.06 -23.14
N ARG A 208 6.48 18.37 -22.93
CA ARG A 208 7.50 19.20 -23.58
C ARG A 208 8.93 18.78 -23.19
N LYS A 209 9.15 18.40 -21.93
CA LYS A 209 10.46 17.87 -21.49
C LYS A 209 10.81 16.62 -22.28
N LEU A 210 9.91 15.64 -22.35
CA LEU A 210 10.15 14.36 -23.03
C LEU A 210 10.38 14.51 -24.54
N GLU A 211 9.60 15.38 -25.20
CA GLU A 211 9.73 15.66 -26.63
C GLU A 211 11.12 16.20 -27.01
N ASN A 212 11.75 17.00 -26.12
CA ASN A 212 13.11 17.50 -26.36
C ASN A 212 14.17 16.39 -26.47
N TYR A 213 13.87 15.19 -25.95
CA TYR A 213 14.75 14.03 -25.98
C TYR A 213 14.24 12.93 -26.93
N GLY A 214 13.21 13.23 -27.73
CA GLY A 214 12.62 12.27 -28.67
C GLY A 214 11.82 11.15 -28.00
N ILE A 215 11.45 11.33 -26.72
CA ILE A 215 10.61 10.37 -25.99
C ILE A 215 9.15 10.74 -26.20
N GLU A 216 8.32 9.76 -26.53
CA GLU A 216 6.89 9.97 -26.72
C GLU A 216 6.21 10.31 -25.38
N PRO A 217 5.43 11.42 -25.32
CA PRO A 217 4.68 11.79 -24.12
C PRO A 217 3.59 10.79 -23.78
N TRP A 218 3.38 10.57 -22.50
CA TRP A 218 2.69 9.40 -21.99
C TRP A 218 1.30 9.62 -21.43
N PHE A 219 0.81 10.87 -21.37
CA PHE A 219 -0.55 11.19 -20.94
C PHE A 219 -1.47 11.70 -22.08
N PRO A 220 -1.46 11.12 -23.30
CA PRO A 220 -2.27 11.64 -24.39
C PRO A 220 -3.77 11.63 -24.06
N ARG A 221 -4.30 10.54 -23.48
CA ARG A 221 -5.75 10.43 -23.21
C ARG A 221 -6.18 11.39 -22.10
N SER A 222 -5.38 11.45 -21.03
CA SER A 222 -5.66 12.35 -19.91
C SER A 222 -5.59 13.81 -20.34
N LEU A 223 -4.62 14.16 -21.19
CA LEU A 223 -4.49 15.53 -21.73
C LEU A 223 -5.67 15.90 -22.63
N ASP A 224 -6.12 14.97 -23.48
CA ASP A 224 -7.28 15.19 -24.33
C ASP A 224 -8.56 15.38 -23.50
N LEU A 225 -8.78 14.57 -22.47
CA LEU A 225 -9.90 14.75 -21.54
C LEU A 225 -9.85 16.11 -20.82
N LEU A 226 -8.66 16.53 -20.36
CA LEU A 226 -8.48 17.84 -19.71
C LEU A 226 -8.77 19.00 -20.67
N ARG A 227 -8.50 18.84 -21.97
CA ARG A 227 -8.87 19.82 -23.01
C ARG A 227 -10.37 19.81 -23.25
N GLU A 228 -11.03 18.67 -23.26
CA GLU A 228 -12.49 18.58 -23.40
C GLU A 228 -13.23 19.31 -22.27
N PHE A 229 -12.74 19.19 -21.03
CA PHE A 229 -13.28 19.94 -19.88
C PHE A 229 -13.19 21.46 -20.05
N GLU A 230 -12.19 21.95 -20.79
CA GLU A 230 -12.01 23.38 -21.09
C GLU A 230 -13.02 23.90 -22.13
N TYR A 231 -13.51 23.04 -23.04
CA TYR A 231 -14.45 23.43 -24.10
C TYR A 231 -15.91 23.11 -23.81
N SER A 232 -16.19 22.32 -22.76
CA SER A 232 -17.54 21.87 -22.42
C SER A 232 -18.34 22.87 -21.58
N TYR A 233 -17.77 24.05 -21.34
CA TYR A 233 -18.37 25.17 -20.61
C TYR A 233 -18.01 26.52 -21.26
#